data_AF-A0A1L0C461-F1
#
_entry.id   AF-A0A1L0C461-F1
#
_cell.length_a   1.000
_cell.length_b   1.000
_cell.length_c   1.000
_cell.angle_alpha   90.00
_cell.angle_beta   90.00
_cell.angle_gamma   90.00
#
_symmetry.space_group_name_H-M   'P 1'
#
loop_
_entity.id
_entity.type
_entity.pdbx_description
1 polymer ?
#
loop_
_entity_poly.entity_id
_entity_poly.type
_entity_poly.pdbx_seq_one_letter_code
_entity_poly.pdbx_strand_id
1 'polypeptide(L)'
;MVYSPPMGLFHQELLALDIPVILPLPRDMPPSSYFDNWGATTTHHLFVKFTGGTSAETEYSFLESFAIPVKLYDTLPLYRQYNEPVEEVQISSDNQLILQVHLPVSSLGPRDPFAVDVQVKANTLHNKRKKNLLVKQITLQMREILECYDGGLAPRKENKFISTSVEFDHHLTSEGMKHRFSFEFPHANDALIFFKKFSQRNLSPKVVNSATAQFNRNKNFPKLADGIPLTHVQGFTTIGKLFSLRYEITVKVKINHGKDIDLTVPITVSPYDRDSSQYLLLWIRNECMLARDRFGKQTVHEISHFHSHEDMQRLLNHYCGAPELYYYQKDDWESLGYDPRAFGKQDPGRPLATYID
;
A
#
# COMPACT_ATOMS: atom_id res chain seq x y z
N MET A 1 -20.91 3.92 19.88
CA MET A 1 -21.43 4.98 20.75
C MET A 1 -22.90 5.16 20.39
N VAL A 2 -23.81 5.12 21.36
CA VAL A 2 -25.25 5.33 21.13
C VAL A 2 -25.58 6.61 21.88
N TYR A 3 -26.05 7.62 21.16
CA TYR A 3 -26.58 8.82 21.79
C TYR A 3 -27.94 8.48 22.42
N SER A 4 -28.13 8.86 23.68
CA SER A 4 -29.39 8.69 24.41
C SER A 4 -29.90 10.06 24.87
N PRO A 5 -31.23 10.29 24.89
CA PRO A 5 -31.80 11.51 25.43
C PRO A 5 -31.40 11.75 26.91
N PRO A 6 -31.43 13.02 27.39
CA PRO A 6 -31.18 13.38 28.78
C PRO A 6 -32.02 12.56 29.76
N MET A 7 -31.48 12.34 30.96
CA MET A 7 -32.18 11.57 31.99
C MET A 7 -33.60 12.11 32.25
N GLY A 8 -34.58 11.21 32.17
CA GLY A 8 -35.99 11.54 32.36
C GLY A 8 -36.76 11.88 31.08
N LEU A 9 -36.08 12.01 29.94
CA LEU A 9 -36.73 12.18 28.64
C LEU A 9 -36.75 10.87 27.84
N PHE A 10 -37.91 10.56 27.25
CA PHE A 10 -38.06 9.41 26.36
C PHE A 10 -37.55 9.70 24.94
N HIS A 11 -37.62 10.96 24.51
CA HIS A 11 -37.12 11.43 23.21
C HIS A 11 -36.62 12.87 23.35
N GLN A 12 -35.83 13.32 22.37
CA GLN A 12 -35.39 14.70 22.23
C GLN A 12 -35.48 15.10 20.76
N GLU A 13 -36.08 16.26 20.48
CA GLU A 13 -36.11 16.84 19.14
C GLU A 13 -34.81 17.59 18.86
N LEU A 14 -34.12 17.23 17.78
CA LEU A 14 -32.85 17.80 17.35
C LEU A 14 -32.92 18.14 15.87
N LEU A 15 -32.24 19.21 15.47
CA LEU A 15 -32.03 19.55 14.06
C LEU A 15 -30.92 18.67 13.47
N ALA A 16 -29.83 18.48 14.19
CA ALA A 16 -28.73 17.59 13.81
C ALA A 16 -27.96 17.09 15.05
N LEU A 17 -27.15 16.06 14.83
CA LEU A 17 -26.31 15.42 15.83
C LEU A 17 -24.94 15.17 15.20
N ASP A 18 -23.89 15.77 15.75
CA ASP A 18 -22.51 15.43 15.39
C ASP A 18 -21.94 14.48 16.44
N ILE A 19 -21.46 13.32 15.98
CA ILE A 19 -20.90 12.27 16.84
C ILE A 19 -19.42 12.15 16.53
N PRO A 20 -18.53 12.68 17.39
CA PRO A 20 -17.10 12.53 17.18
C PRO A 20 -16.70 11.06 17.34
N VAL A 21 -16.00 10.53 16.34
CA VAL A 21 -15.48 9.15 16.36
C VAL A 21 -13.99 9.13 16.11
N ILE A 22 -13.29 8.27 16.85
CA ILE A 22 -11.91 7.88 16.57
C ILE A 22 -11.95 6.39 16.24
N LEU A 23 -11.55 6.06 15.01
CA LEU A 23 -11.54 4.70 14.50
C LEU A 23 -10.09 4.20 14.42
N PRO A 24 -9.67 3.25 15.27
CA PRO A 24 -8.40 2.60 15.13
C PRO A 24 -8.38 1.74 13.88
N LEU A 25 -7.30 1.83 13.12
CA LEU A 25 -7.09 0.97 11.96
C LEU A 25 -6.41 -0.35 12.40
N PRO A 26 -6.87 -1.52 11.92
CA PRO A 26 -6.20 -2.79 12.18
C PRO A 26 -4.79 -2.78 11.57
N ARG A 27 -3.83 -3.41 12.25
CA ARG A 27 -2.42 -3.49 11.79
C ARG A 27 -2.25 -4.27 10.50
N ASP A 28 -3.07 -5.29 10.34
CA ASP A 28 -3.07 -6.24 9.24
C ASP A 28 -4.02 -5.80 8.10
N MET A 29 -4.48 -4.55 8.12
CA MET A 29 -5.30 -4.00 7.05
C MET A 29 -4.44 -3.78 5.79
N PRO A 30 -4.77 -4.43 4.65
CA PRO A 30 -4.06 -4.19 3.40
C PRO A 30 -4.32 -2.76 2.89
N PRO A 31 -3.49 -2.23 1.98
CA PRO A 31 -3.76 -0.94 1.35
C PRO A 31 -4.95 -1.03 0.39
N SER A 32 -5.63 0.10 0.15
CA SER A 32 -6.55 0.24 -0.98
C SER A 32 -5.74 0.24 -2.28
N SER A 33 -6.09 -0.63 -3.23
CA SER A 33 -5.25 -0.85 -4.41
C SER A 33 -5.98 -1.49 -5.57
N TYR A 34 -5.43 -1.30 -6.77
CA TYR A 34 -5.86 -1.93 -8.01
C TYR A 34 -4.66 -2.56 -8.72
N PHE A 35 -4.76 -3.85 -9.05
CA PHE A 35 -3.71 -4.62 -9.71
C PHE A 35 -4.18 -5.09 -11.09
N ASP A 36 -3.85 -4.29 -12.11
CA ASP A 36 -4.26 -4.45 -13.51
C ASP A 36 -3.96 -5.86 -14.07
N ASN A 37 -2.72 -6.36 -13.85
CA ASN A 37 -2.28 -7.68 -14.33
C ASN A 37 -3.14 -8.86 -13.83
N TRP A 38 -3.84 -8.68 -12.71
CA TRP A 38 -4.54 -9.76 -12.01
C TRP A 38 -6.03 -9.53 -11.91
N GLY A 39 -6.53 -8.35 -12.28
CA GLY A 39 -7.91 -7.94 -12.01
C GLY A 39 -8.25 -7.94 -10.51
N ALA A 40 -7.25 -7.78 -9.65
CA ALA A 40 -7.41 -7.82 -8.20
C ALA A 40 -7.56 -6.40 -7.64
N THR A 41 -8.50 -6.20 -6.72
CA THR A 41 -8.80 -4.90 -6.14
C THR A 41 -9.07 -5.02 -4.65
N THR A 42 -8.56 -4.07 -3.88
CA THR A 42 -8.86 -3.91 -2.45
C THR A 42 -9.47 -2.53 -2.25
N THR A 43 -10.68 -2.46 -1.71
CA THR A 43 -11.36 -1.20 -1.36
C THR A 43 -11.80 -1.23 0.10
N HIS A 44 -11.81 -0.06 0.74
CA HIS A 44 -12.24 0.11 2.12
C HIS A 44 -13.38 1.11 2.16
N HIS A 45 -14.42 0.79 2.92
CA HIS A 45 -15.60 1.62 3.07
C HIS A 45 -15.92 1.77 4.56
N LEU A 46 -16.22 3.01 4.96
CA LEU A 46 -16.86 3.29 6.24
C LEU A 46 -18.36 3.25 6.06
N PHE A 47 -19.01 2.41 6.85
CA PHE A 47 -20.47 2.30 6.86
C PHE A 47 -21.03 3.00 8.08
N VAL A 48 -22.00 3.89 7.85
CA VAL A 48 -22.75 4.57 8.91
C VAL A 48 -24.18 4.06 8.84
N LYS A 49 -24.57 3.27 9.84
CA LYS A 49 -25.96 2.83 10.00
C LYS A 49 -26.66 3.76 10.98
N PHE A 50 -27.69 4.44 10.52
CA PHE A 50 -28.61 5.15 11.37
C PHE A 50 -29.88 4.31 11.54
N THR A 51 -30.37 4.25 12.77
CA THR A 51 -31.63 3.60 13.12
C THR A 51 -32.38 4.54 14.05
N GLY A 52 -33.61 4.90 13.69
CA GLY A 52 -34.43 5.84 14.45
C GLY A 52 -35.92 5.53 14.31
N GLY A 53 -36.72 5.98 15.26
CA GLY A 53 -38.16 5.75 15.31
C GLY A 53 -38.72 6.10 16.69
N THR A 54 -40.02 6.38 16.77
CA THR A 54 -40.70 6.66 18.06
C THR A 54 -41.30 5.40 18.68
N SER A 55 -41.42 4.33 17.90
CA SER A 55 -41.87 3.00 18.30
C SER A 55 -41.24 1.93 17.39
N ALA A 56 -41.32 0.64 17.78
CA ALA A 56 -40.86 -0.47 16.94
C ALA A 56 -41.58 -0.54 15.58
N GLU A 57 -42.80 -0.02 15.48
CA GLU A 57 -43.60 0.01 14.24
C GLU A 57 -43.19 1.15 13.30
N THR A 58 -42.52 2.19 13.82
CA THR A 58 -42.07 3.38 13.07
C THR A 58 -40.56 3.45 12.94
N GLU A 59 -39.86 2.38 13.34
CA GLU A 59 -38.41 2.26 13.22
C GLU A 59 -38.03 2.20 11.74
N TYR A 60 -37.14 3.09 11.34
CA TYR A 60 -36.50 3.08 10.04
C TYR A 60 -34.99 3.02 10.22
N SER A 61 -34.33 2.43 9.24
CA SER A 61 -32.87 2.38 9.20
C SER A 61 -32.39 2.73 7.80
N PHE A 62 -31.32 3.50 7.72
CA PHE A 62 -30.56 3.67 6.48
C PHE A 62 -29.09 3.38 6.74
N LEU A 63 -28.42 2.92 5.69
CA LEU A 63 -27.00 2.58 5.70
C LEU A 63 -26.34 3.42 4.63
N GLU A 64 -25.48 4.35 5.05
CA GLU A 64 -24.67 5.15 4.15
C GLU A 64 -23.24 4.59 4.11
N SER A 65 -22.58 4.68 2.95
CA SER A 65 -21.23 4.15 2.75
C SER A 65 -20.29 5.19 2.15
N PHE A 66 -19.10 5.33 2.74
CA PHE A 66 -18.08 6.28 2.31
C PHE A 66 -16.80 5.53 1.95
N ALA A 67 -16.33 5.68 0.71
CA ALA A 67 -15.05 5.08 0.31
C ALA A 67 -13.88 5.77 1.00
N ILE A 68 -12.98 5.01 1.64
CA ILE A 68 -11.81 5.53 2.35
C ILE A 68 -10.53 4.98 1.73
N PRO A 69 -9.62 5.86 1.26
CA PRO A 69 -8.32 5.43 0.76
C PRO A 69 -7.37 5.07 1.91
N VAL A 70 -6.98 3.80 1.97
CA VAL A 70 -5.93 3.31 2.87
C VAL A 70 -4.61 3.23 2.10
N LYS A 71 -3.57 3.87 2.64
CA LYS A 71 -2.19 3.79 2.10
C LYS A 71 -1.28 3.22 3.17
N LEU A 72 -0.45 2.26 2.80
CA LEU A 72 0.63 1.77 3.66
C LEU A 72 1.97 2.33 3.20
N TYR A 73 2.88 2.48 4.17
CA TYR A 73 4.22 3.01 3.97
C TYR A 73 5.26 2.08 4.59
N ASP A 74 4.96 0.79 4.69
CA ASP A 74 5.80 -0.27 5.26
C ASP A 74 6.89 -0.76 4.29
N THR A 75 6.69 -0.58 2.99
CA THR A 75 7.61 -1.03 1.93
C THR A 75 8.57 0.02 1.41
N LEU A 76 8.65 1.22 2.03
CA LEU A 76 9.45 2.33 1.50
C LEU A 76 10.93 1.92 1.30
N PRO A 77 11.53 2.12 0.11
CA PRO A 77 12.89 1.68 -0.24
C PRO A 77 14.02 2.37 0.55
N LEU A 78 13.69 3.29 1.46
CA LEU A 78 14.63 3.97 2.35
C LEU A 78 14.80 3.29 3.71
N TYR A 79 13.92 2.37 4.08
CA TYR A 79 14.05 1.71 5.37
C TYR A 79 15.32 0.88 5.42
N ARG A 80 15.96 0.89 6.59
CA ARG A 80 17.24 0.22 6.82
C ARG A 80 17.19 -1.25 6.43
N GLN A 81 16.12 -1.96 6.78
CA GLN A 81 15.93 -3.38 6.46
C GLN A 81 16.02 -3.70 4.96
N TYR A 82 15.78 -2.71 4.09
CA TYR A 82 15.86 -2.88 2.64
C TYR A 82 17.17 -2.41 2.02
N ASN A 83 18.05 -1.82 2.84
CA ASN A 83 19.33 -1.24 2.45
C ASN A 83 20.52 -2.03 3.00
N GLU A 84 20.24 -3.12 3.70
CA GLU A 84 21.23 -4.12 4.05
C GLU A 84 21.37 -5.08 2.85
N PRO A 85 22.57 -5.27 2.30
CA PRO A 85 22.76 -6.14 1.14
C PRO A 85 22.32 -7.58 1.42
N VAL A 86 21.66 -8.19 0.43
CA VAL A 86 21.24 -9.59 0.50
C VAL A 86 22.24 -10.44 -0.28
N GLU A 87 22.81 -11.45 0.39
CA GLU A 87 23.71 -12.43 -0.22
C GLU A 87 23.09 -13.81 -0.13
N GLU A 88 22.84 -14.43 -1.28
CA GLU A 88 22.27 -15.76 -1.38
C GLU A 88 23.21 -16.68 -2.17
N VAL A 89 23.34 -17.93 -1.72
CA VAL A 89 24.27 -18.90 -2.30
C VAL A 89 23.56 -20.22 -2.53
N GLN A 90 23.65 -20.73 -3.75
CA GLN A 90 23.12 -22.04 -4.14
C GLN A 90 24.23 -22.92 -4.69
N ILE A 91 24.23 -24.19 -4.30
CA ILE A 91 25.10 -25.23 -4.86
C ILE A 91 24.29 -26.04 -5.89
N SER A 92 24.92 -26.40 -7.01
CA SER A 92 24.25 -27.20 -8.04
C SER A 92 23.91 -28.59 -7.52
N SER A 93 22.88 -29.24 -8.09
CA SER A 93 22.46 -30.58 -7.66
C SER A 93 23.53 -31.67 -7.84
N ASP A 94 24.51 -31.47 -8.72
CA ASP A 94 25.69 -32.35 -8.88
C ASP A 94 26.90 -31.90 -8.05
N ASN A 95 26.72 -30.90 -7.16
CA ASN A 95 27.72 -30.30 -6.28
C ASN A 95 28.95 -29.72 -6.98
N GLN A 96 28.88 -29.43 -8.29
CA GLN A 96 30.03 -28.96 -9.07
C GLN A 96 30.17 -27.44 -9.13
N LEU A 97 29.09 -26.72 -8.87
CA LEU A 97 28.99 -25.28 -9.08
C LEU A 97 28.44 -24.60 -7.84
N ILE A 98 28.87 -23.36 -7.63
CA ILE A 98 28.32 -22.45 -6.63
C ILE A 98 27.85 -21.20 -7.37
N LEU A 99 26.57 -20.89 -7.28
CA LEU A 99 25.96 -19.65 -7.72
C LEU A 99 25.79 -18.74 -6.50
N GLN A 100 26.29 -17.52 -6.58
CA GLN A 100 26.13 -16.49 -5.56
C GLN A 100 25.41 -15.29 -6.20
N VAL A 101 24.38 -14.79 -5.53
CA VAL A 101 23.63 -13.59 -5.92
C VAL A 101 23.77 -12.58 -4.81
N HIS A 102 24.17 -11.36 -5.19
CA HIS A 102 24.29 -10.22 -4.31
C HIS A 102 23.35 -9.11 -4.78
N LEU A 103 22.48 -8.66 -3.87
CA LEU A 103 21.58 -7.54 -4.07
C LEU A 103 22.02 -6.41 -3.13
N PRO A 104 22.43 -5.23 -3.65
CA PRO A 104 22.78 -4.10 -2.78
C PRO A 104 21.61 -3.57 -1.96
N VAL A 105 20.39 -3.71 -2.49
CA VAL A 105 19.13 -3.31 -1.85
C VAL A 105 18.06 -4.35 -2.16
N SER A 106 17.11 -4.56 -1.25
CA SER A 106 16.03 -5.56 -1.37
C SER A 106 14.64 -4.95 -1.55
N SER A 107 14.53 -3.61 -1.55
CA SER A 107 13.31 -2.88 -1.94
C SER A 107 13.58 -1.85 -3.02
N LEU A 108 12.64 -1.73 -3.96
CA LEU A 108 12.65 -0.77 -5.06
C LEU A 108 11.24 -0.28 -5.38
N GLY A 109 11.12 0.95 -5.85
CA GLY A 109 9.88 1.54 -6.34
C GLY A 109 9.86 1.80 -7.85
N PRO A 110 8.81 2.47 -8.35
CA PRO A 110 8.66 2.85 -9.76
C PRO A 110 9.88 3.61 -10.30
N ARG A 111 10.47 3.12 -11.40
CA ARG A 111 11.67 3.70 -12.05
C ARG A 111 12.92 3.81 -11.17
N ASP A 112 12.94 3.17 -9.99
CA ASP A 112 14.18 3.10 -9.23
C ASP A 112 15.19 2.23 -9.99
N PRO A 113 16.48 2.65 -10.06
CA PRO A 113 17.52 1.81 -10.63
C PRO A 113 17.80 0.63 -9.70
N PHE A 114 18.00 -0.54 -10.29
CA PHE A 114 18.25 -1.78 -9.57
C PHE A 114 19.41 -2.54 -10.20
N ALA A 115 20.20 -3.20 -9.36
CA ALA A 115 21.35 -3.97 -9.80
C ALA A 115 21.41 -5.32 -9.08
N VAL A 116 21.80 -6.36 -9.84
CA VAL A 116 21.97 -7.72 -9.35
C VAL A 116 23.36 -8.18 -9.75
N ASP A 117 24.22 -8.40 -8.76
CA ASP A 117 25.56 -8.93 -8.97
C ASP A 117 25.50 -10.46 -8.85
N VAL A 118 25.92 -11.15 -9.90
CA VAL A 118 25.90 -12.62 -9.99
C VAL A 118 27.33 -13.12 -10.08
N GLN A 119 27.67 -14.11 -9.26
CA GLN A 119 28.92 -14.84 -9.35
C GLN A 119 28.67 -16.33 -9.51
N VAL A 120 29.25 -16.94 -10.54
CA VAL A 120 29.24 -18.38 -10.76
C VAL A 120 30.66 -18.89 -10.60
N LYS A 121 30.90 -19.86 -9.72
CA LYS A 121 32.24 -20.44 -9.50
C LYS A 121 32.20 -21.96 -9.42
N ALA A 122 33.31 -22.60 -9.75
CA ALA A 122 33.44 -24.04 -9.55
C ALA A 122 33.50 -24.35 -8.05
N ASN A 123 32.80 -25.40 -7.61
CA ASN A 123 32.88 -25.86 -6.22
C ASN A 123 34.23 -26.56 -5.99
N THR A 124 35.15 -25.90 -5.30
CA THR A 124 36.48 -26.43 -4.99
C THR A 124 36.46 -27.55 -3.96
N LEU A 125 35.37 -27.69 -3.19
CA LEU A 125 35.21 -28.76 -2.20
C LEU A 125 34.80 -30.09 -2.84
N HIS A 126 34.45 -30.11 -4.12
CA HIS A 126 34.01 -31.32 -4.82
C HIS A 126 35.18 -32.00 -5.55
N ASN A 127 35.72 -33.08 -4.94
CA ASN A 127 36.92 -33.78 -5.42
C ASN A 127 36.79 -34.47 -6.79
N LYS A 128 35.58 -34.81 -7.25
CA LYS A 128 35.33 -35.46 -8.55
C LYS A 128 34.78 -34.50 -9.62
N ARG A 129 35.35 -33.30 -9.72
CA ARG A 129 34.86 -32.26 -10.63
C ARG A 129 34.97 -32.70 -12.08
N LYS A 130 33.92 -32.47 -12.88
CA LYS A 130 34.03 -32.65 -14.34
C LYS A 130 35.02 -31.63 -14.90
N LYS A 131 35.80 -32.09 -15.88
CA LYS A 131 36.68 -31.22 -16.65
C LYS A 131 35.82 -30.41 -17.63
N ASN A 132 36.20 -29.16 -17.88
CA ASN A 132 35.58 -28.28 -18.89
C ASN A 132 34.13 -27.85 -18.62
N LEU A 133 33.77 -27.59 -17.36
CA LEU A 133 32.52 -26.88 -17.05
C LEU A 133 32.55 -25.50 -17.72
N LEU A 134 31.49 -25.18 -18.45
CA LEU A 134 31.42 -23.95 -19.22
C LEU A 134 30.08 -23.26 -19.01
N VAL A 135 30.13 -21.98 -18.63
CA VAL A 135 28.93 -21.14 -18.50
C VAL A 135 28.50 -20.74 -19.89
N LYS A 136 27.30 -21.18 -20.30
CA LYS A 136 26.73 -20.90 -21.62
C LYS A 136 25.83 -19.66 -21.60
N GLN A 137 25.05 -19.51 -20.54
CA GLN A 137 24.07 -18.42 -20.45
C GLN A 137 23.74 -18.12 -18.99
N ILE A 138 23.64 -16.83 -18.65
CA ILE A 138 23.03 -16.38 -17.39
C ILE A 138 21.77 -15.60 -17.75
N THR A 139 20.65 -15.94 -17.12
CA THR A 139 19.36 -15.29 -17.32
C THR A 139 18.84 -14.76 -16.01
N LEU A 140 18.59 -13.45 -15.96
CA LEU A 140 17.87 -12.80 -14.88
C LEU A 140 16.38 -12.73 -15.23
N GLN A 141 15.51 -13.12 -14.31
CA GLN A 141 14.07 -12.97 -14.42
C GLN A 141 13.53 -12.26 -13.19
N MET A 142 12.67 -11.26 -13.39
CA MET A 142 11.87 -10.68 -12.31
C MET A 142 10.42 -11.11 -12.51
N ARG A 143 9.83 -11.64 -11.45
CA ARG A 143 8.46 -12.17 -11.47
C ARG A 143 7.61 -11.53 -10.39
N GLU A 144 6.37 -11.29 -10.75
CA GLU A 144 5.27 -10.96 -9.85
C GLU A 144 4.48 -12.24 -9.60
N ILE A 145 4.20 -12.53 -8.34
CA ILE A 145 3.52 -13.75 -7.91
C ILE A 145 2.26 -13.32 -7.19
N LEU A 146 1.12 -13.78 -7.72
CA LEU A 146 -0.15 -13.73 -7.03
C LEU A 146 -0.35 -15.04 -6.28
N GLU A 147 -0.50 -14.96 -4.96
CA GLU A 147 -0.89 -16.08 -4.11
C GLU A 147 -2.29 -15.83 -3.58
N CYS A 148 -3.23 -16.75 -3.83
CA CYS A 148 -4.60 -16.66 -3.34
C CYS A 148 -4.81 -17.68 -2.23
N TYR A 149 -5.44 -17.27 -1.14
CA TYR A 149 -5.65 -18.12 0.05
C TYR A 149 -7.11 -18.57 0.20
N ASP A 150 -8.01 -18.04 -0.63
CA ASP A 150 -9.43 -18.42 -0.60
C ASP A 150 -9.73 -19.64 -1.49
N GLY A 151 -10.73 -20.42 -1.08
CA GLY A 151 -11.13 -21.64 -1.77
C GLY A 151 -11.76 -21.35 -3.14
N GLY A 152 -11.21 -21.92 -4.21
CA GLY A 152 -11.76 -21.81 -5.57
C GLY A 152 -10.95 -20.93 -6.53
N LEU A 153 -9.93 -20.22 -6.04
CA LEU A 153 -8.94 -19.55 -6.89
C LEU A 153 -7.69 -20.42 -7.07
N ALA A 154 -6.99 -20.23 -8.19
CA ALA A 154 -5.69 -20.90 -8.38
C ALA A 154 -4.73 -20.41 -7.27
N PRO A 155 -4.08 -21.33 -6.53
CA PRO A 155 -3.34 -20.96 -5.32
C PRO A 155 -2.14 -20.07 -5.61
N ARG A 156 -1.54 -20.19 -6.80
CA ARG A 156 -0.38 -19.41 -7.22
C ARG A 156 -0.42 -19.16 -8.72
N LYS A 157 -0.25 -17.91 -9.13
CA LYS A 157 0.00 -17.50 -10.52
C LYS A 157 1.26 -16.64 -10.58
N GLU A 158 2.00 -16.74 -11.66
CA GLU A 158 3.21 -15.93 -11.90
C GLU A 158 3.09 -15.13 -13.18
N ASN A 159 3.54 -13.87 -13.14
CA ASN A 159 3.70 -13.01 -14.29
C ASN A 159 5.16 -12.56 -14.38
N LYS A 160 5.76 -12.68 -15.55
CA LYS A 160 7.16 -12.35 -15.78
C LYS A 160 7.24 -11.07 -16.59
N PHE A 161 7.76 -10.01 -15.98
CA PHE A 161 7.81 -8.69 -16.61
C PHE A 161 9.24 -8.23 -16.97
N ILE A 162 10.28 -8.89 -16.43
CA ILE A 162 11.67 -8.74 -16.90
C ILE A 162 12.27 -10.12 -17.15
N SER A 163 12.92 -10.30 -18.30
CA SER A 163 13.73 -11.48 -18.62
C SER A 163 14.91 -11.08 -19.50
N THR A 164 16.10 -11.02 -18.93
CA THR A 164 17.33 -10.64 -19.63
C THR A 164 18.30 -11.79 -19.60
N SER A 165 18.75 -12.23 -20.77
CA SER A 165 19.71 -13.32 -20.92
C SER A 165 20.98 -12.80 -21.57
N VAL A 166 22.13 -13.19 -21.01
CA VAL A 166 23.45 -12.92 -21.58
C VAL A 166 24.13 -14.27 -21.82
N GLU A 167 24.63 -14.45 -23.04
CA GLU A 167 25.37 -15.63 -23.43
C GLU A 167 26.84 -15.48 -23.07
N PHE A 168 27.45 -16.58 -22.68
CA PHE A 168 28.85 -16.69 -22.31
C PHE A 168 29.46 -17.92 -22.97
N ASP A 169 30.77 -17.89 -23.14
CA ASP A 169 31.57 -19.07 -23.52
C ASP A 169 32.78 -19.15 -22.60
N HIS A 170 32.51 -19.26 -21.29
CA HIS A 170 33.55 -19.12 -20.27
C HIS A 170 33.76 -20.41 -19.48
N HIS A 171 35.01 -20.90 -19.51
CA HIS A 171 35.44 -22.03 -18.70
C HIS A 171 35.47 -21.66 -17.22
N LEU A 172 34.79 -22.46 -16.41
CA LEU A 172 34.61 -22.15 -15.01
C LEU A 172 35.86 -22.53 -14.19
N THR A 173 36.48 -21.52 -13.58
CA THR A 173 37.62 -21.67 -12.68
C THR A 173 37.17 -21.62 -11.21
N SER A 174 38.12 -21.74 -10.28
CA SER A 174 37.88 -21.57 -8.84
C SER A 174 37.54 -20.12 -8.46
N GLU A 175 38.08 -19.14 -9.17
CA GLU A 175 37.74 -17.72 -8.97
C GLU A 175 36.34 -17.40 -9.52
N GLY A 176 35.93 -18.15 -10.55
CA GLY A 176 34.62 -18.05 -11.17
C GLY A 176 34.50 -16.83 -12.09
N MET A 177 33.27 -16.57 -12.51
CA MET A 177 32.86 -15.45 -13.35
C MET A 177 31.90 -14.56 -12.58
N LYS A 178 32.01 -13.25 -12.76
CA LYS A 178 31.06 -12.26 -12.24
C LYS A 178 30.35 -11.56 -13.39
N HIS A 179 29.06 -11.28 -13.20
CA HIS A 179 28.27 -10.48 -14.12
C HIS A 179 27.27 -9.62 -13.34
N ARG A 180 27.10 -8.37 -13.76
CA ARG A 180 26.16 -7.44 -13.14
C ARG A 180 25.02 -7.14 -14.10
N PHE A 181 23.80 -7.44 -13.68
CA PHE A 181 22.61 -6.92 -14.33
C PHE A 181 22.27 -5.55 -13.75
N SER A 182 21.85 -4.61 -14.59
CA SER A 182 21.36 -3.30 -14.16
C SER A 182 20.17 -2.90 -15.04
N PHE A 183 19.08 -2.50 -14.39
CA PHE A 183 17.82 -2.16 -15.04
C PHE A 183 17.01 -1.22 -14.15
N GLU A 184 15.99 -0.57 -14.71
CA GLU A 184 15.02 0.22 -13.96
C GLU A 184 13.73 -0.58 -13.77
N PHE A 185 13.06 -0.39 -12.63
CA PHE A 185 11.77 -1.05 -12.41
C PHE A 185 10.72 -0.55 -13.44
N PRO A 186 10.03 -1.45 -14.16
CA PRO A 186 9.29 -1.10 -15.37
C PRO A 186 7.91 -0.49 -15.11
N HIS A 187 7.55 -0.26 -13.85
CA HIS A 187 6.37 0.52 -13.50
C HIS A 187 6.70 2.00 -13.40
N ALA A 188 5.82 2.81 -13.97
CA ALA A 188 5.82 4.27 -13.85
C ALA A 188 4.56 4.70 -13.12
N ASN A 189 4.70 5.71 -12.25
CA ASN A 189 3.57 6.31 -11.56
C ASN A 189 3.74 7.83 -11.49
N ASP A 190 3.00 8.53 -12.33
CA ASP A 190 3.10 9.99 -12.42
C ASP A 190 2.50 10.71 -11.21
N ALA A 191 1.58 10.06 -10.48
CA ALA A 191 1.02 10.61 -9.25
C ALA A 191 2.07 10.76 -8.13
N LEU A 192 3.23 10.12 -8.27
CA LEU A 192 4.37 10.34 -7.38
C LEU A 192 4.91 11.77 -7.42
N ILE A 193 4.59 12.55 -8.46
CA ILE A 193 4.99 13.95 -8.55
C ILE A 193 4.53 14.79 -7.34
N PHE A 194 3.38 14.44 -6.73
CA PHE A 194 2.84 15.13 -5.55
C PHE A 194 3.68 14.91 -4.29
N PHE A 195 4.56 13.90 -4.30
CA PHE A 195 5.42 13.54 -3.18
C PHE A 195 6.88 13.95 -3.42
N LYS A 196 7.18 14.72 -4.46
CA LYS A 196 8.53 15.23 -4.72
C LYS A 196 8.70 16.63 -4.14
N LYS A 197 9.84 16.87 -3.44
CA LYS A 197 10.16 18.13 -2.72
C LYS A 197 9.99 19.40 -3.57
N PHE A 198 10.17 19.33 -4.89
CA PHE A 198 10.13 20.49 -5.79
C PHE A 198 8.73 20.83 -6.35
N SER A 199 7.73 19.95 -6.19
CA SER A 199 6.39 20.21 -6.72
C SER A 199 5.59 21.22 -5.89
N GLN A 200 5.94 21.41 -4.61
CA GLN A 200 5.24 22.33 -3.72
C GLN A 200 5.59 23.82 -3.93
N ARG A 201 6.75 24.15 -4.53
CA ARG A 201 7.13 25.55 -4.76
C ARG A 201 6.45 26.20 -5.98
N ASN A 202 5.90 25.40 -6.90
CA ASN A 202 5.27 25.89 -8.13
C ASN A 202 3.74 25.76 -8.13
N LEU A 203 3.14 25.30 -7.03
CA LEU A 203 1.67 25.26 -6.87
C LEU A 203 1.17 26.65 -6.44
N SER A 204 1.18 27.61 -7.36
CA SER A 204 0.38 28.82 -7.18
C SER A 204 -1.11 28.42 -7.09
N PRO A 205 -1.89 28.91 -6.10
CA PRO A 205 -3.26 28.45 -5.84
C PRO A 205 -4.28 28.74 -6.96
N LYS A 206 -3.86 29.28 -8.11
CA LYS A 206 -4.76 29.71 -9.19
C LYS A 206 -4.41 29.20 -10.60
N VAL A 207 -3.36 28.41 -10.78
CA VAL A 207 -3.05 27.87 -12.11
C VAL A 207 -2.62 26.41 -12.02
N VAL A 208 -3.51 25.52 -12.47
CA VAL A 208 -3.16 24.14 -12.80
C VAL A 208 -2.29 24.18 -14.07
N ASN A 209 -1.01 24.54 -13.92
CA ASN A 209 -0.04 24.57 -15.03
C ASN A 209 0.35 23.18 -15.53
N SER A 210 -0.06 22.14 -14.81
CA SER A 210 0.10 20.76 -15.20
C SER A 210 -1.27 20.10 -15.09
N ALA A 211 -2.03 20.13 -16.18
CA ALA A 211 -2.85 18.96 -16.44
C ALA A 211 -1.87 17.78 -16.40
N THR A 212 -2.06 16.82 -15.49
CA THR A 212 -1.31 15.55 -15.50
C THR A 212 -1.74 14.75 -16.73
N ALA A 213 -1.37 15.26 -17.90
CA ALA A 213 -1.72 14.72 -19.21
C ALA A 213 -1.01 13.39 -19.52
N GLN A 214 -0.20 12.86 -18.60
CA GLN A 214 0.39 11.52 -18.71
C GLN A 214 -0.49 10.42 -18.09
N PHE A 215 -1.42 10.75 -17.18
CA PHE A 215 -2.37 9.77 -16.65
C PHE A 215 -3.36 9.28 -17.73
N ASN A 216 -3.60 10.09 -18.75
CA ASN A 216 -4.57 9.83 -19.82
C ASN A 216 -3.94 9.51 -21.18
N ARG A 217 -2.61 9.50 -21.32
CA ARG A 217 -2.04 9.51 -22.68
C ARG A 217 -1.93 8.18 -23.39
N ASN A 218 -2.06 7.01 -22.74
CA ASN A 218 -2.02 5.72 -23.48
C ASN A 218 -2.52 4.47 -22.74
N LYS A 219 -3.21 4.59 -21.60
CA LYS A 219 -3.96 3.46 -21.02
C LYS A 219 -5.35 3.96 -20.66
N ASN A 220 -6.37 3.43 -21.31
CA ASN A 220 -7.74 3.54 -20.83
C ASN A 220 -7.79 2.82 -19.49
N PHE A 221 -7.47 3.51 -18.39
CA PHE A 221 -7.70 2.92 -17.08
C PHE A 221 -9.19 2.60 -16.99
N PRO A 222 -9.58 1.38 -16.61
CA PRO A 222 -10.96 1.13 -16.25
C PRO A 222 -11.34 2.15 -15.17
N LYS A 223 -12.61 2.59 -15.16
CA LYS A 223 -13.11 3.51 -14.13
C LYS A 223 -12.74 2.92 -12.76
N LEU A 224 -11.75 3.52 -12.10
CA LEU A 224 -11.25 3.05 -10.82
C LEU A 224 -12.39 3.13 -9.82
N ALA A 225 -12.50 2.13 -8.94
CA ALA A 225 -13.45 2.20 -7.85
C ALA A 225 -13.09 3.38 -6.93
N ASP A 226 -14.12 3.97 -6.33
CA ASP A 226 -13.93 5.07 -5.38
C ASP A 226 -13.07 4.60 -4.19
N GLY A 227 -12.23 5.51 -3.67
CA GLY A 227 -11.31 5.20 -2.57
C GLY A 227 -10.01 4.49 -2.96
N ILE A 228 -9.74 4.24 -4.25
CA ILE A 228 -8.43 3.74 -4.69
C ILE A 228 -7.45 4.90 -4.89
N PRO A 229 -6.31 4.93 -4.17
CA PRO A 229 -5.30 5.95 -4.40
C PRO A 229 -4.59 5.77 -5.75
N LEU A 230 -4.36 6.87 -6.47
CA LEU A 230 -3.62 6.87 -7.74
C LEU A 230 -2.17 6.36 -7.60
N THR A 231 -1.61 6.35 -6.38
CA THR A 231 -0.28 5.77 -6.13
C THR A 231 -0.29 4.23 -6.08
N HIS A 232 -1.46 3.60 -5.97
CA HIS A 232 -1.65 2.16 -5.73
C HIS A 232 -2.41 1.47 -6.88
N VAL A 233 -2.25 1.97 -8.12
CA VAL A 233 -2.87 1.42 -9.35
C VAL A 233 -1.89 0.60 -10.21
N GLN A 234 -0.77 0.18 -9.60
CA GLN A 234 0.33 -0.54 -10.23
C GLN A 234 0.69 -1.78 -9.39
N GLY A 235 1.53 -2.66 -9.94
CA GLY A 235 2.09 -3.76 -9.16
C GLY A 235 3.02 -3.26 -8.05
N PHE A 236 2.73 -3.64 -6.80
CA PHE A 236 3.61 -3.49 -5.65
C PHE A 236 3.37 -4.62 -4.65
N THR A 237 4.32 -4.84 -3.74
CA THR A 237 4.22 -5.90 -2.74
C THR A 237 3.09 -5.59 -1.76
N THR A 238 2.11 -6.49 -1.67
CA THR A 238 1.06 -6.45 -0.66
C THR A 238 0.85 -7.83 -0.07
N ILE A 239 0.61 -7.89 1.23
CA ILE A 239 0.30 -9.14 1.94
C ILE A 239 -1.08 -8.95 2.54
N GLY A 240 -2.01 -9.82 2.18
CA GLY A 240 -3.40 -9.77 2.62
C GLY A 240 -3.91 -11.14 3.04
N LYS A 241 -5.08 -11.16 3.66
CA LYS A 241 -5.74 -12.40 4.12
C LYS A 241 -6.32 -13.22 2.97
N LEU A 242 -6.79 -12.56 1.91
CA LEU A 242 -7.42 -13.20 0.75
C LEU A 242 -6.40 -13.52 -0.35
N PHE A 243 -5.46 -12.60 -0.57
CA PHE A 243 -4.37 -12.79 -1.52
C PHE A 243 -3.13 -11.98 -1.11
N SER A 244 -1.99 -12.36 -1.64
CA SER A 244 -0.73 -11.62 -1.58
C SER A 244 -0.14 -11.44 -2.97
N LEU A 245 0.50 -10.30 -3.18
CA LEU A 245 1.35 -10.04 -4.34
C LEU A 245 2.80 -9.92 -3.87
N ARG A 246 3.63 -10.82 -4.37
CA ARG A 246 5.04 -10.95 -4.00
C ARG A 246 5.91 -10.83 -5.23
N TYR A 247 7.15 -10.42 -5.04
CA TYR A 247 8.11 -10.28 -6.13
C TYR A 247 9.34 -11.12 -5.84
N GLU A 248 9.86 -11.73 -6.89
CA GLU A 248 11.07 -12.54 -6.82
C GLU A 248 11.98 -12.24 -8.00
N ILE A 249 13.28 -12.36 -7.75
CA ILE A 249 14.32 -12.37 -8.78
C ILE A 249 14.84 -13.78 -8.88
N THR A 250 14.75 -14.38 -10.07
CA THR A 250 15.34 -15.67 -10.38
C THR A 250 16.55 -15.48 -11.30
N VAL A 251 17.71 -15.94 -10.86
CA VAL A 251 18.90 -16.08 -11.70
C VAL A 251 19.01 -17.53 -12.14
N LYS A 252 18.99 -17.78 -13.45
CA LYS A 252 19.15 -19.11 -14.05
C LYS A 252 20.46 -19.16 -14.82
N VAL A 253 21.30 -20.14 -14.53
CA VAL A 253 22.58 -20.36 -15.19
C VAL A 253 22.54 -21.67 -15.96
N LYS A 254 22.74 -21.57 -17.28
CA LYS A 254 22.90 -22.74 -18.15
C LYS A 254 24.36 -23.12 -18.28
N ILE A 255 24.63 -24.40 -18.09
CA ILE A 255 25.99 -24.93 -18.01
C ILE A 255 26.16 -26.05 -19.03
N ASN A 256 27.21 -25.94 -19.85
CA ASN A 256 27.65 -27.06 -20.69
C ASN A 256 28.45 -28.06 -19.85
N HIS A 257 28.21 -29.35 -20.11
CA HIS A 257 28.85 -30.49 -19.43
C HIS A 257 28.54 -30.61 -17.92
N GLY A 258 27.66 -29.76 -17.37
CA GLY A 258 27.20 -29.78 -15.97
C GLY A 258 25.68 -29.81 -15.86
N LYS A 259 25.17 -29.78 -14.63
CA LYS A 259 23.75 -29.47 -14.37
C LYS A 259 23.56 -27.95 -14.36
N ASP A 260 22.46 -27.49 -14.96
CA ASP A 260 21.98 -26.13 -14.78
C ASP A 260 21.68 -25.85 -13.30
N ILE A 261 21.75 -24.57 -12.92
CA ILE A 261 21.50 -24.12 -11.56
C ILE A 261 20.70 -22.82 -11.60
N ASP A 262 19.76 -22.69 -10.69
CA ASP A 262 19.00 -21.47 -10.49
C ASP A 262 18.89 -21.12 -9.00
N LEU A 263 18.76 -19.82 -8.75
CA LEU A 263 18.58 -19.25 -7.42
C LEU A 263 17.51 -18.17 -7.50
N THR A 264 16.57 -18.22 -6.56
CA THR A 264 15.47 -17.26 -6.46
C THR A 264 15.57 -16.49 -5.16
N VAL A 265 15.55 -15.17 -5.25
CA VAL A 265 15.67 -14.25 -4.11
C VAL A 265 14.40 -13.40 -4.04
N PRO A 266 13.69 -13.37 -2.91
CA PRO A 266 12.52 -12.50 -2.75
C PRO A 266 12.95 -11.03 -2.66
N ILE A 267 12.13 -10.15 -3.20
CA ILE A 267 12.31 -8.70 -3.15
C ILE A 267 11.00 -8.01 -2.79
N THR A 268 11.10 -6.79 -2.27
CA THR A 268 9.96 -5.94 -1.96
C THR A 268 9.80 -4.87 -3.04
N VAL A 269 8.61 -4.72 -3.60
CA VAL A 269 8.29 -3.62 -4.50
C VAL A 269 7.42 -2.62 -3.75
N SER A 270 7.87 -1.37 -3.70
CA SER A 270 7.11 -0.28 -3.09
C SER A 270 6.21 0.40 -4.12
N PRO A 271 5.04 0.94 -3.73
CA PRO A 271 4.28 1.84 -4.60
C PRO A 271 4.97 3.20 -4.80
N TYR A 272 6.02 3.52 -4.02
CA TYR A 272 6.73 4.79 -4.03
C TYR A 272 8.18 4.65 -4.48
N ASP A 273 8.62 5.56 -5.35
CA ASP A 273 10.03 5.67 -5.74
C ASP A 273 10.90 6.20 -4.58
N ARG A 274 12.21 6.05 -4.69
CA ARG A 274 13.15 6.41 -3.63
C ARG A 274 13.14 7.90 -3.29
N ASP A 275 12.93 8.75 -4.29
CA ASP A 275 12.85 10.21 -4.16
C ASP A 275 11.59 10.62 -3.38
N SER A 276 10.42 10.13 -3.79
CA SER A 276 9.14 10.36 -3.11
C SER A 276 9.15 9.85 -1.68
N SER A 277 9.82 8.71 -1.46
CA SER A 277 9.99 8.13 -0.13
C SER A 277 10.74 9.05 0.84
N GLN A 278 11.66 9.90 0.36
CA GLN A 278 12.40 10.83 1.24
C GLN A 278 11.48 11.89 1.83
N TYR A 279 10.56 12.40 1.01
CA TYR A 279 9.54 13.34 1.46
C TYR A 279 8.54 12.66 2.39
N LEU A 280 8.04 11.48 1.99
CA LEU A 280 7.08 10.71 2.78
C LEU A 280 7.61 10.36 4.17
N LEU A 281 8.89 9.99 4.29
CA LEU A 281 9.48 9.66 5.58
C LEU A 281 9.49 10.85 6.55
N LEU A 282 9.73 12.08 6.03
CA LEU A 282 9.64 13.29 6.83
C LEU A 282 8.20 13.57 7.27
N TRP A 283 7.24 13.40 6.36
CA TRP A 283 5.83 13.57 6.65
C TRP A 283 5.34 12.55 7.70
N ILE A 284 5.65 11.27 7.53
CA ILE A 284 5.32 10.19 8.49
C ILE A 284 5.88 10.52 9.87
N ARG A 285 7.15 10.97 9.94
CA ARG A 285 7.76 11.36 11.22
C ARG A 285 7.01 12.52 11.88
N ASN A 286 6.56 13.49 11.11
CA ASN A 286 5.75 14.61 11.60
C ASN A 286 4.39 14.13 12.14
N GLU A 287 3.68 13.27 11.41
CA GLU A 287 2.42 12.68 11.86
C GLU A 287 2.60 11.88 13.16
N CYS A 288 3.68 11.11 13.28
CA CYS A 288 4.00 10.41 14.53
C CYS A 288 4.27 11.39 15.69
N MET A 289 4.84 12.57 15.44
CA MET A 289 5.03 13.59 16.47
C MET A 289 3.68 14.20 16.87
N LEU A 290 2.85 14.60 15.91
CA LEU A 290 1.52 15.14 16.16
C LEU A 290 0.65 14.15 16.95
N ALA A 291 0.70 12.86 16.63
CA ALA A 291 0.00 11.83 17.39
C ALA A 291 0.49 11.75 18.85
N ARG A 292 1.80 11.86 19.09
CA ARG A 292 2.37 11.86 20.45
C ARG A 292 2.00 13.11 21.24
N ASP A 293 1.90 14.25 20.58
CA ASP A 293 1.50 15.50 21.22
C ASP A 293 0.00 15.50 21.54
N ARG A 294 -0.83 14.92 20.65
CA ARG A 294 -2.28 14.82 20.84
C ARG A 294 -2.71 13.76 21.86
N PHE A 295 -2.14 12.56 21.78
CA PHE A 295 -2.58 11.41 22.58
C PHE A 295 -1.62 11.06 23.73
N GLY A 296 -0.45 11.68 23.78
CA GLY A 296 0.57 11.34 24.77
C GLY A 296 1.41 10.11 24.39
N LYS A 297 2.67 10.11 24.85
CA LYS A 297 3.66 9.06 24.50
C LYS A 297 3.25 7.66 24.93
N GLN A 298 2.65 7.54 26.11
CA GLN A 298 2.26 6.24 26.69
C GLN A 298 1.11 5.61 25.91
N THR A 299 0.03 6.36 25.66
CA THR A 299 -1.11 5.89 24.87
C THR A 299 -0.70 5.47 23.46
N VAL A 300 0.12 6.27 22.76
CA VAL A 300 0.64 5.88 21.44
C VAL A 300 1.45 4.59 21.53
N HIS A 301 2.26 4.40 22.57
CA HIS A 301 3.00 3.17 22.79
C HIS A 301 2.08 1.97 23.03
N GLU A 302 1.05 2.09 23.87
CA GLU A 302 0.07 1.04 24.15
C GLU A 302 -0.71 0.63 22.88
N ILE A 303 -1.21 1.61 22.12
CA ILE A 303 -1.86 1.39 20.81
C ILE A 303 -0.89 0.69 19.84
N SER A 304 0.38 1.04 19.91
CA SER A 304 1.42 0.41 19.09
C SER A 304 1.73 -1.04 19.48
N HIS A 305 1.13 -1.60 20.53
CA HIS A 305 1.29 -2.99 20.96
C HIS A 305 -0.04 -3.75 21.13
N PHE A 306 -1.20 -3.09 21.04
CA PHE A 306 -2.48 -3.81 21.12
C PHE A 306 -2.65 -4.81 19.98
N HIS A 307 -3.05 -6.02 20.36
CA HIS A 307 -3.51 -7.09 19.46
C HIS A 307 -5.04 -7.20 19.41
N SER A 308 -5.74 -6.65 20.41
CA SER A 308 -7.20 -6.59 20.48
C SER A 308 -7.70 -5.25 19.96
N HIS A 309 -8.52 -5.27 18.93
CA HIS A 309 -9.16 -4.06 18.39
C HIS A 309 -10.11 -3.41 19.41
N GLU A 310 -10.79 -4.23 20.23
CA GLU A 310 -11.73 -3.73 21.23
C GLU A 310 -11.02 -2.92 22.32
N ASP A 311 -9.87 -3.39 22.81
CA ASP A 311 -9.10 -2.67 23.83
C ASP A 311 -8.51 -1.36 23.28
N MET A 312 -8.08 -1.37 22.01
CA MET A 312 -7.65 -0.17 21.31
C MET A 312 -8.78 0.85 21.19
N GLN A 313 -9.98 0.41 20.81
CA GLN A 313 -11.17 1.26 20.73
C GLN A 313 -11.53 1.83 22.11
N ARG A 314 -11.54 1.00 23.16
CA ARG A 314 -11.82 1.45 24.54
C ARG A 314 -10.84 2.54 24.98
N LEU A 315 -9.54 2.36 24.72
CA LEU A 315 -8.54 3.37 25.06
C LEU A 315 -8.77 4.67 24.28
N LEU A 316 -8.97 4.59 22.96
CA LEU A 316 -9.14 5.75 22.10
C LEU A 316 -10.46 6.52 22.35
N ASN A 317 -11.51 5.86 22.81
CA ASN A 317 -12.77 6.51 23.15
C ASN A 317 -12.63 7.57 24.24
N HIS A 318 -11.61 7.50 25.10
CA HIS A 318 -11.32 8.55 26.09
C HIS A 318 -10.89 9.88 25.45
N TYR A 319 -10.45 9.84 24.20
CA TYR A 319 -10.05 11.00 23.41
C TYR A 319 -11.15 11.49 22.47
N CYS A 320 -12.29 10.81 22.40
CA CYS A 320 -13.46 11.30 21.69
C CYS A 320 -14.13 12.40 22.53
N GLY A 321 -14.51 13.49 21.87
CA GLY A 321 -15.35 14.53 22.49
C GLY A 321 -16.75 14.01 22.82
N ALA A 322 -17.53 14.83 23.53
CA ALA A 322 -18.97 14.59 23.63
C ALA A 322 -19.65 14.88 22.28
N PRO A 323 -20.76 14.21 21.95
CA PRO A 323 -21.58 14.59 20.81
C PRO A 323 -22.04 16.05 20.89
N GLU A 324 -22.04 16.74 19.75
CA GLU A 324 -22.57 18.10 19.65
C GLU A 324 -24.02 18.03 19.18
N LEU A 325 -24.89 18.71 19.92
CA LEU A 325 -26.33 18.74 19.68
C LEU A 325 -26.70 20.06 19.03
N TYR A 326 -27.35 19.98 17.87
CA TYR A 326 -27.85 21.13 17.15
C TYR A 326 -29.37 21.16 17.29
N TYR A 327 -29.89 22.25 17.85
CA TYR A 327 -31.31 22.48 18.05
C TYR A 327 -31.89 23.27 16.88
N TYR A 328 -33.22 23.31 16.81
CA TYR A 328 -33.92 24.16 15.84
C TYR A 328 -33.86 25.63 16.27
N GLN A 329 -32.68 26.24 16.14
CA GLN A 329 -32.40 27.63 16.49
C GLN A 329 -31.51 28.26 15.42
N LYS A 330 -31.53 29.59 15.32
CA LYS A 330 -30.84 30.30 14.24
C LYS A 330 -29.33 30.08 14.28
N ASP A 331 -28.72 30.12 15.45
CA ASP A 331 -27.27 29.96 15.59
C ASP A 331 -26.80 28.55 15.18
N ASP A 332 -27.54 27.51 15.58
CA ASP A 332 -27.25 26.12 15.20
C ASP A 332 -27.53 25.86 13.71
N TRP A 333 -28.56 26.50 13.15
CA TRP A 333 -28.86 26.47 11.72
C TRP A 333 -27.70 27.02 10.88
N GLU A 334 -27.19 28.19 11.26
CA GLU A 334 -26.04 28.80 10.60
C GLU A 334 -24.76 27.97 10.80
N SER A 335 -24.57 27.41 12.00
CA SER A 335 -23.41 26.57 12.32
C SER A 335 -23.35 25.29 11.47
N LEU A 336 -24.50 24.75 11.07
CA LEU A 336 -24.61 23.64 10.14
C LEU A 336 -24.40 24.04 8.67
N GLY A 337 -24.16 25.32 8.38
CA GLY A 337 -23.92 25.85 7.03
C GLY A 337 -25.19 26.10 6.22
N TYR A 338 -26.36 26.18 6.86
CA TYR A 338 -27.60 26.52 6.17
C TYR A 338 -27.77 28.05 6.01
N ASP A 339 -28.41 28.49 4.93
CA ASP A 339 -28.68 29.91 4.65
C ASP A 339 -29.46 30.55 5.81
N PRO A 340 -28.90 31.57 6.51
CA PRO A 340 -29.57 32.29 7.58
C PRO A 340 -30.97 32.81 7.24
N ARG A 341 -31.22 33.15 5.96
CA ARG A 341 -32.46 33.77 5.48
C ARG A 341 -33.60 32.77 5.30
N ALA A 342 -33.26 31.49 5.19
CA ALA A 342 -34.19 30.38 5.05
C ALA A 342 -34.71 29.86 6.39
N PHE A 343 -34.10 30.24 7.51
CA PHE A 343 -34.53 29.83 8.84
C PHE A 343 -36.01 30.17 9.11
N GLY A 344 -36.80 29.18 9.54
CA GLY A 344 -38.23 29.32 9.80
C GLY A 344 -39.14 29.44 8.57
N LYS A 345 -38.59 29.40 7.34
CA LYS A 345 -39.35 29.47 6.07
C LYS A 345 -39.27 28.17 5.27
N GLN A 346 -39.13 27.03 5.96
CA GLN A 346 -38.94 25.74 5.32
C GLN A 346 -40.24 25.27 4.65
N ASP A 347 -40.14 24.91 3.37
CA ASP A 347 -41.22 24.20 2.69
C ASP A 347 -41.29 22.75 3.19
N PRO A 348 -42.47 22.26 3.65
CA PRO A 348 -42.64 20.92 4.22
C PRO A 348 -42.24 19.74 3.31
N GLY A 349 -42.03 20.00 2.01
CA GLY A 349 -41.63 18.99 1.01
C GLY A 349 -40.19 19.13 0.50
N ARG A 350 -39.41 20.11 0.98
CA ARG A 350 -38.01 20.29 0.54
C ARG A 350 -37.04 19.64 1.51
N PRO A 351 -36.08 18.82 1.03
CA PRO A 351 -35.01 18.30 1.87
C PRO A 351 -34.19 19.43 2.51
N LEU A 352 -33.82 19.27 3.78
CA LEU A 352 -33.01 20.26 4.51
C LEU A 352 -31.68 20.56 3.81
N ALA A 353 -31.09 19.57 3.13
CA ALA A 353 -29.87 19.73 2.34
C ALA A 353 -29.97 20.80 1.23
N THR A 354 -31.18 21.17 0.79
CA THR A 354 -31.38 22.21 -0.24
C THR A 354 -31.22 23.64 0.28
N TYR A 355 -31.08 23.80 1.60
CA TYR A 355 -30.84 25.09 2.25
C TYR A 355 -29.39 25.29 2.67
N ILE A 356 -28.48 24.38 2.29
CA ILE A 356 -27.03 24.56 2.44
C ILE A 356 -26.57 25.56 1.37
N ASP A 357 -25.78 26.57 1.76
CA ASP A 357 -25.21 27.59 0.86
C ASP A 357 -24.14 27.03 -0.10
#